data_AF-A0A0K6ITR3-F1
#
_entry.id   AF-A0A0K6ITR3-F1
#
_cell.length_a   1.000
_cell.length_b   1.000
_cell.length_c   1.000
_cell.angle_alpha   90.00
_cell.angle_beta   90.00
_cell.angle_gamma   90.00
#
_symmetry.space_group_name_H-M   'P 1'
#
loop_
_entity.id
_entity.type
_entity.pdbx_description
1 polymer ?
#
loop_
_entity_poly.entity_id
_entity_poly.type
_entity_poly.pdbx_seq_one_letter_code
_entity_poly.pdbx_strand_id
1 'polypeptide(L)'
;MTRAKAAATRTPAGRAQVQHTLGFGVPATSDPHHFKVLIPKSSTGKVQISEYLGLQSASADTAVIDRVLLDRPRWTAIRAEVQRAFNARLTAHGLKPSAWKIGENPVDRLLGKELCVLAWAVEQMEASKIPVAVRNWLALRPEERWWLFGMTAMATGGVMDAGKGWRIALQHALGDVAQSDLLGTRARRGRNDRDDNRLSLDLFGDDTA
;
A
#
# COMPACT_ATOMS: atom_id res chain seq x y z
N MET A 1 -3.02 -65.39 19.68
CA MET A 1 -3.61 -64.03 19.78
C MET A 1 -2.65 -63.05 19.14
N THR A 2 -2.93 -62.59 17.92
CA THR A 2 -2.02 -61.74 17.14
C THR A 2 -2.76 -60.45 16.84
N ARG A 3 -2.39 -59.34 17.50
CA ARG A 3 -3.01 -58.02 17.28
C ARG A 3 -2.51 -57.44 15.96
N ALA A 4 -3.41 -57.26 15.00
CA ALA A 4 -3.17 -56.49 13.79
C ALA A 4 -3.06 -54.99 14.13
N LYS A 5 -1.99 -54.34 13.66
CA LYS A 5 -1.76 -52.89 13.80
C LYS A 5 -2.51 -52.19 12.66
N ALA A 6 -3.53 -51.40 13.00
CA ALA A 6 -4.26 -50.59 12.02
C ALA A 6 -3.36 -49.49 11.44
N ALA A 7 -3.19 -49.48 10.12
CA ALA A 7 -2.51 -48.41 9.40
C ALA A 7 -3.44 -47.18 9.38
N ALA A 8 -2.98 -46.08 9.96
CA ALA A 8 -3.69 -44.80 9.92
C ALA A 8 -3.65 -44.24 8.50
N THR A 9 -4.80 -44.23 7.83
CA THR A 9 -4.99 -43.55 6.55
C THR A 9 -4.84 -42.05 6.76
N ARG A 10 -3.70 -41.49 6.36
CA ARG A 10 -3.50 -40.03 6.32
C ARG A 10 -4.36 -39.47 5.20
N THR A 11 -5.43 -38.76 5.56
CA THR A 11 -6.20 -37.94 4.62
C THR A 11 -5.26 -36.95 3.94
N PRO A 12 -5.22 -36.89 2.59
CA PRO A 12 -4.38 -35.90 1.91
C PRO A 12 -4.88 -34.51 2.30
N ALA A 13 -3.98 -33.68 2.84
CA ALA A 13 -4.23 -32.27 3.06
C ALA A 13 -4.77 -31.68 1.74
N GLY A 14 -5.98 -31.12 1.80
CA GLY A 14 -6.64 -30.55 0.63
C GLY A 14 -5.68 -29.61 -0.07
N ARG A 15 -5.44 -29.85 -1.37
CA ARG A 15 -4.71 -28.89 -2.20
C ARG A 15 -5.38 -27.53 -2.00
N ALA A 16 -4.64 -26.57 -1.45
CA ALA A 16 -5.10 -25.20 -1.36
C ALA A 16 -5.56 -24.78 -2.76
N GLN A 17 -6.86 -24.52 -2.90
CA GLN A 17 -7.48 -24.19 -4.16
C GLN A 17 -6.83 -22.87 -4.61
N VAL A 18 -6.03 -22.92 -5.68
CA VAL A 18 -5.35 -21.73 -6.21
C VAL A 18 -6.44 -20.75 -6.59
N GLN A 19 -6.59 -19.68 -5.80
CA GLN A 19 -7.56 -18.63 -6.10
C GLN A 19 -7.20 -18.04 -7.45
N HIS A 20 -8.10 -18.17 -8.43
CA HIS A 20 -7.91 -17.55 -9.73
C HIS A 20 -8.05 -16.04 -9.57
N THR A 21 -6.96 -15.31 -9.84
CA THR A 21 -6.90 -13.85 -9.69
C THR A 21 -6.54 -13.16 -11.00
N LEU A 22 -7.04 -11.95 -11.19
CA LEU A 22 -6.73 -11.07 -12.30
C LEU A 22 -5.75 -9.97 -11.86
N GLY A 23 -4.78 -9.66 -12.73
CA GLY A 23 -3.80 -8.59 -12.48
C GLY A 23 -3.12 -8.72 -11.12
N PHE A 24 -3.12 -7.63 -10.35
CA PHE A 24 -2.56 -7.61 -9.00
C PHE A 24 -3.55 -8.13 -7.96
N GLY A 25 -3.87 -9.43 -8.03
CA GLY A 25 -4.57 -10.14 -6.96
C GLY A 25 -6.10 -9.94 -6.88
N VAL A 26 -6.75 -9.35 -7.90
CA VAL A 26 -8.22 -9.19 -7.89
C VAL A 26 -8.88 -10.58 -8.00
N PRO A 27 -9.78 -10.97 -7.09
CA PRO A 27 -10.50 -12.24 -7.20
C PRO A 27 -11.29 -12.32 -8.50
N ALA A 28 -11.22 -13.44 -9.23
CA ALA A 28 -12.02 -13.65 -10.43
C ALA A 28 -13.46 -14.08 -10.10
N THR A 29 -14.12 -13.33 -9.23
CA THR A 29 -15.52 -13.51 -8.82
C THR A 29 -16.41 -12.49 -9.53
N SER A 30 -17.72 -12.60 -9.36
CA SER A 30 -18.67 -11.62 -9.89
C SER A 30 -18.50 -10.27 -9.18
N ASP A 31 -18.09 -9.24 -9.94
CA ASP A 31 -18.01 -7.82 -9.56
C ASP A 31 -17.39 -7.52 -8.17
N PRO A 32 -16.13 -7.91 -7.93
CA PRO A 32 -15.45 -7.61 -6.67
C PRO A 32 -15.13 -6.12 -6.57
N HIS A 33 -15.08 -5.60 -5.34
CA HIS A 33 -14.45 -4.30 -5.10
C HIS A 33 -12.96 -4.40 -5.46
N HIS A 34 -12.53 -3.57 -6.41
CA HIS A 34 -11.15 -3.51 -6.87
C HIS A 34 -10.77 -2.10 -7.34
N PHE A 35 -9.50 -1.91 -7.69
CA PHE A 35 -9.05 -0.71 -8.38
C PHE A 35 -8.64 -1.06 -9.81
N LYS A 36 -8.73 -0.08 -10.71
CA LYS A 36 -8.25 -0.19 -12.08
C LYS A 36 -7.25 0.92 -12.36
N VAL A 37 -6.07 0.55 -12.84
CA VAL A 37 -5.07 1.49 -13.34
C VAL A 37 -5.10 1.45 -14.87
N LEU A 38 -5.55 2.55 -15.48
CA LEU A 38 -5.56 2.74 -16.93
C LEU A 38 -4.29 3.45 -17.36
N ILE A 39 -3.42 2.71 -18.05
CA ILE A 39 -2.16 3.21 -18.59
C ILE A 39 -2.36 3.48 -20.08
N PRO A 40 -2.43 4.75 -20.53
CA PRO A 40 -2.66 5.05 -21.93
C PRO A 40 -1.46 4.62 -22.80
N LYS A 41 -1.76 4.32 -24.06
CA LYS A 41 -0.76 4.01 -25.09
C LYS A 41 0.11 5.22 -25.42
N SER A 42 -0.46 6.43 -25.34
CA SER A 42 0.28 7.68 -25.53
C SER A 42 1.35 7.86 -24.46
N SER A 43 2.54 8.32 -24.86
CA SER A 43 3.63 8.68 -23.97
C SER A 43 3.35 9.94 -23.14
N THR A 44 2.40 10.79 -23.58
CA THR A 44 1.97 12.00 -22.85
C THR A 44 0.67 11.80 -22.09
N GLY A 45 -0.01 10.66 -22.30
CA GLY A 45 -1.27 10.37 -21.64
C GLY A 45 -1.09 10.20 -20.13
N LYS A 46 -2.00 10.82 -19.37
CA LYS A 46 -2.05 10.67 -17.91
C LYS A 46 -2.58 9.29 -17.53
N VAL A 47 -2.02 8.73 -16.46
CA VAL A 47 -2.45 7.45 -15.90
C VAL A 47 -3.60 7.70 -14.93
N GLN A 48 -4.73 7.03 -15.18
CA GLN A 48 -5.92 7.14 -14.35
C GLN A 48 -6.00 5.97 -13.38
N ILE A 49 -6.34 6.26 -12.13
CA ILE A 49 -6.60 5.26 -11.09
C ILE A 49 -8.04 5.45 -10.62
N SER A 50 -8.85 4.42 -10.81
CA SER A 50 -10.27 4.41 -10.46
C SER A 50 -10.57 3.29 -9.46
N GLU A 51 -11.42 3.59 -8.47
CA GLU A 51 -11.95 2.62 -7.51
C GLU A 51 -13.30 2.11 -8.01
N TYR A 52 -13.42 0.79 -8.14
CA TYR A 52 -14.65 0.10 -8.47
C TYR A 52 -15.17 -0.51 -7.18
N LEU A 53 -16.28 0.02 -6.66
CA LEU A 53 -16.89 -0.43 -5.41
C LEU A 53 -17.56 -1.81 -5.54
N GLY A 54 -17.84 -2.24 -6.77
CA GLY A 54 -18.49 -3.50 -7.10
C GLY A 54 -19.89 -3.60 -6.47
N LEU A 55 -20.27 -4.80 -6.05
CA LEU A 55 -21.54 -5.08 -5.36
C LEU A 55 -21.79 -4.29 -4.07
N GLN A 56 -20.81 -3.51 -3.59
CA GLN A 56 -20.95 -2.63 -2.42
C GLN A 56 -21.49 -1.24 -2.77
N SER A 57 -21.70 -0.92 -4.06
CA SER A 57 -22.22 0.39 -4.45
C SER A 57 -23.71 0.52 -4.11
N ALA A 58 -24.12 1.71 -3.64
CA ALA A 58 -25.51 2.01 -3.34
C ALA A 58 -26.36 2.16 -4.63
N SER A 59 -25.72 2.47 -5.75
CA SER A 59 -26.34 2.56 -7.08
C SER A 59 -25.30 2.26 -8.18
N ALA A 60 -25.75 1.83 -9.36
CA ALA A 60 -24.87 1.58 -10.51
C ALA A 60 -24.12 2.84 -10.97
N ASP A 61 -24.77 4.01 -10.85
CA ASP A 61 -24.21 5.32 -11.25
C ASP A 61 -23.08 5.82 -10.34
N THR A 62 -22.91 5.23 -9.15
CA THR A 62 -21.82 5.57 -8.21
C THR A 62 -20.84 4.42 -7.98
N ALA A 63 -20.87 3.40 -8.85
CA ALA A 63 -20.04 2.21 -8.71
C ALA A 63 -18.55 2.46 -8.97
N VAL A 64 -18.20 3.56 -9.65
CA VAL A 64 -16.82 3.91 -10.03
C VAL A 64 -16.47 5.31 -9.55
N ILE A 65 -15.35 5.45 -8.86
CA ILE A 65 -14.81 6.72 -8.39
C ILE A 65 -13.44 6.94 -9.01
N ASP A 66 -13.28 8.01 -9.78
CA ASP A 66 -11.98 8.44 -10.27
C ASP A 66 -11.19 9.10 -9.14
N ARG A 67 -10.13 8.41 -8.70
CA ARG A 67 -9.33 8.80 -7.53
C ARG A 67 -8.15 9.68 -7.92
N VAL A 68 -7.44 9.33 -8.99
CA VAL A 68 -6.18 9.98 -9.37
C VAL A 68 -6.05 10.08 -10.88
N LEU A 69 -5.48 11.20 -11.33
CA LEU A 69 -4.99 11.38 -12.70
C LEU A 69 -3.54 11.85 -12.65
N LEU A 70 -2.60 10.91 -12.85
CA LEU A 70 -1.18 11.12 -12.64
C LEU A 70 -0.42 11.30 -13.96
N ASP A 71 0.44 12.31 -14.04
CA ASP A 71 1.26 12.53 -15.23
C ASP A 71 2.25 11.37 -15.47
N ARG A 72 2.56 11.11 -16.74
CA ARG A 72 3.40 9.98 -17.14
C ARG A 72 4.78 9.93 -16.44
N PRO A 73 5.52 11.03 -16.26
CA PRO A 73 6.81 10.99 -15.58
C PRO A 73 6.69 10.54 -14.12
N ARG A 74 5.67 11.02 -13.39
CA ARG A 74 5.42 10.65 -11.99
C ARG A 74 5.02 9.19 -11.85
N TRP A 75 4.13 8.71 -12.73
CA TRP A 75 3.81 7.28 -12.80
C TRP A 75 5.07 6.44 -13.04
N THR A 76 5.90 6.85 -13.98
CA THR A 76 7.14 6.13 -14.32
C THR A 76 8.10 6.05 -13.15
N ALA A 77 8.17 7.10 -12.33
CA ALA A 77 9.01 7.15 -11.14
C ALA A 77 8.56 6.18 -10.03
N ILE A 78 7.26 5.89 -9.90
CA ILE A 78 6.74 5.03 -8.81
C ILE A 78 6.45 3.58 -9.25
N ARG A 79 6.13 3.34 -10.53
CA ARG A 79 5.53 2.07 -10.98
C ARG A 79 6.37 0.82 -10.67
N ALA A 80 7.70 0.92 -10.78
CA ALA A 80 8.59 -0.23 -10.60
C ALA A 80 8.64 -0.68 -9.12
N GLU A 81 8.73 0.30 -8.23
CA GLU A 81 8.77 0.11 -6.78
C GLU A 81 7.44 -0.43 -6.26
N VAL A 82 6.32 0.13 -6.75
CA VAL A 82 4.97 -0.37 -6.46
C VAL A 82 4.81 -1.82 -6.96
N GLN A 83 5.20 -2.11 -8.20
CA GLN A 83 5.11 -3.47 -8.75
C GLN A 83 5.87 -4.47 -7.90
N ARG A 84 7.10 -4.12 -7.48
CA ARG A 84 7.93 -4.97 -6.63
C ARG A 84 7.26 -5.22 -5.28
N ALA A 85 6.77 -4.17 -4.62
CA ALA A 85 6.10 -4.28 -3.32
C ALA A 85 4.80 -5.09 -3.38
N PHE A 86 4.04 -4.98 -4.47
CA PHE A 86 2.81 -5.74 -4.68
C PHE A 86 3.12 -7.20 -4.99
N ASN A 87 4.07 -7.48 -5.89
CA ASN A 87 4.45 -8.84 -6.25
C ASN A 87 5.07 -9.62 -5.09
N ALA A 88 5.82 -8.95 -4.20
CA ALA A 88 6.33 -9.56 -2.98
C ALA A 88 5.17 -10.08 -2.11
N ARG A 89 4.09 -9.31 -1.97
CA ARG A 89 2.90 -9.70 -1.22
C ARG A 89 2.06 -10.77 -1.92
N LEU A 90 1.86 -10.66 -3.23
CA LEU A 90 1.20 -11.71 -4.01
C LEU A 90 1.92 -13.04 -3.82
N THR A 91 3.24 -13.05 -3.95
CA THR A 91 4.07 -14.26 -3.78
C THR A 91 3.96 -14.81 -2.36
N ALA A 92 4.00 -13.95 -1.33
CA ALA A 92 3.83 -14.37 0.07
C ALA A 92 2.48 -15.05 0.34
N HIS A 93 1.44 -14.69 -0.43
CA HIS A 93 0.11 -15.32 -0.37
C HIS A 93 -0.09 -16.45 -1.39
N GLY A 94 0.97 -16.92 -2.07
CA GLY A 94 0.88 -17.98 -3.07
C GLY A 94 0.15 -17.59 -4.36
N LEU A 95 0.01 -16.29 -4.62
CA LEU A 95 -0.61 -15.74 -5.83
C LEU A 95 0.46 -15.44 -6.89
N LYS A 96 0.05 -15.46 -8.16
CA LYS A 96 0.94 -15.19 -9.29
C LYS A 96 1.35 -13.71 -9.33
N PRO A 97 2.65 -13.38 -9.47
CA PRO A 97 3.10 -12.01 -9.72
C PRO A 97 2.51 -11.41 -10.99
N SER A 98 2.34 -10.09 -11.01
CA SER A 98 1.79 -9.33 -12.14
C SER A 98 2.76 -8.25 -12.63
N ALA A 99 2.49 -7.71 -13.81
CA ALA A 99 3.26 -6.61 -14.39
C ALA A 99 2.32 -5.54 -14.97
N TRP A 100 2.75 -4.29 -14.91
CA TRP A 100 2.02 -3.18 -15.54
C TRP A 100 2.05 -3.31 -17.06
N LYS A 101 0.86 -3.25 -17.68
CA LYS A 101 0.67 -3.24 -19.13
C LYS A 101 -0.07 -1.99 -19.59
N ILE A 102 0.08 -1.64 -20.87
CA ILE A 102 -0.77 -0.62 -21.50
C ILE A 102 -2.23 -1.09 -21.46
N GLY A 103 -3.16 -0.17 -21.25
CA GLY A 103 -4.58 -0.44 -21.03
C GLY A 103 -4.90 -0.66 -19.57
N GLU A 104 -5.86 -1.54 -19.30
CA GLU A 104 -6.40 -1.76 -17.97
C GLU A 104 -5.57 -2.75 -17.14
N ASN A 105 -5.30 -2.37 -15.89
CA ASN A 105 -4.60 -3.19 -14.92
C ASN A 105 -5.47 -3.30 -13.65
N PRO A 106 -6.14 -4.43 -13.42
CA PRO A 106 -6.89 -4.65 -12.19
C PRO A 106 -5.94 -4.84 -11.01
N VAL A 107 -6.29 -4.22 -9.88
CA VAL A 107 -5.52 -4.23 -8.62
C VAL A 107 -6.45 -4.52 -7.46
N ASP A 108 -6.08 -5.47 -6.59
CA ASP A 108 -6.83 -5.80 -5.39
C ASP A 108 -7.17 -4.54 -4.58
N ARG A 109 -8.32 -4.56 -3.91
CA ARG A 109 -8.84 -3.44 -3.11
C ARG A 109 -7.80 -2.85 -2.16
N LEU A 110 -7.08 -3.68 -1.41
CA LEU A 110 -6.13 -3.19 -0.40
C LEU A 110 -4.88 -2.62 -1.07
N LEU A 111 -4.36 -3.29 -2.10
CA LEU A 111 -3.23 -2.79 -2.88
C LEU A 111 -3.56 -1.48 -3.60
N GLY A 112 -4.77 -1.35 -4.13
CA GLY A 112 -5.26 -0.15 -4.80
C GLY A 112 -5.35 1.05 -3.86
N LYS A 113 -5.80 0.84 -2.61
CA LYS A 113 -5.76 1.89 -1.57
C LYS A 113 -4.35 2.39 -1.32
N GLU A 114 -3.40 1.48 -1.18
CA GLU A 114 -2.00 1.83 -0.95
C GLU A 114 -1.37 2.58 -2.13
N LEU A 115 -1.73 2.17 -3.36
CA LEU A 115 -1.33 2.88 -4.58
C LEU A 115 -1.88 4.31 -4.60
N CYS A 116 -3.16 4.50 -4.25
CA CYS A 116 -3.77 5.82 -4.19
C CYS A 116 -3.05 6.75 -3.22
N VAL A 117 -2.67 6.27 -2.03
CA VAL A 117 -1.91 7.08 -1.06
C VAL A 117 -0.59 7.59 -1.64
N LEU A 118 0.19 6.71 -2.28
CA LEU A 118 1.44 7.12 -2.91
C LEU A 118 1.20 8.08 -4.07
N ALA A 119 0.19 7.80 -4.90
CA ALA A 119 -0.12 8.60 -6.08
C ALA A 119 -0.58 10.02 -5.69
N TRP A 120 -1.44 10.15 -4.67
CA TRP A 120 -1.85 11.44 -4.09
C TRP A 120 -0.68 12.22 -3.51
N ALA A 121 0.28 11.55 -2.88
CA ALA A 121 1.44 12.24 -2.34
C ALA A 121 2.34 12.82 -3.45
N VAL A 122 2.53 12.09 -4.55
CA VAL A 122 3.49 12.49 -5.60
C VAL A 122 2.90 13.36 -6.71
N GLU A 123 1.56 13.50 -6.79
CA GLU A 123 0.89 14.14 -7.94
C GLU A 123 1.28 15.60 -8.19
N GLN A 124 1.63 16.36 -7.15
CA GLN A 124 2.17 17.73 -7.24
C GLN A 124 3.60 17.85 -6.72
N MET A 125 4.26 16.72 -6.48
CA MET A 125 5.62 16.69 -5.96
C MET A 125 6.65 16.97 -7.06
N GLU A 126 7.74 17.64 -6.70
CA GLU A 126 8.92 17.78 -7.53
C GLU A 126 9.58 16.41 -7.76
N ALA A 127 10.07 16.15 -8.97
CA ALA A 127 10.63 14.84 -9.35
C ALA A 127 11.79 14.37 -8.44
N SER A 128 12.58 15.30 -7.91
CA SER A 128 13.71 15.02 -7.01
C SER A 128 13.28 14.42 -5.66
N LYS A 129 12.07 14.74 -5.18
CA LYS A 129 11.52 14.27 -3.89
C LYS A 129 10.77 12.94 -4.01
N ILE A 130 10.39 12.51 -5.21
CA ILE A 130 9.62 11.26 -5.42
C ILE A 130 10.34 10.02 -4.86
N PRO A 131 11.66 9.82 -5.04
CA PRO A 131 12.35 8.66 -4.45
C PRO A 131 12.26 8.62 -2.92
N VAL A 132 12.29 9.78 -2.26
CA VAL A 132 12.13 9.88 -0.80
C VAL A 132 10.71 9.49 -0.40
N ALA A 133 9.70 9.98 -1.13
CA ALA A 133 8.30 9.62 -0.91
C ALA A 133 8.05 8.12 -1.07
N VAL A 134 8.64 7.48 -2.08
CA VAL A 134 8.54 6.03 -2.27
C VAL A 134 9.19 5.28 -1.11
N ARG A 135 10.39 5.68 -0.68
CA ARG A 135 11.07 5.07 0.47
C ARG A 135 10.22 5.16 1.74
N ASN A 136 9.67 6.33 2.02
CA ASN A 136 8.85 6.56 3.22
C ASN A 136 7.53 5.79 3.14
N TRP A 137 6.89 5.75 1.97
CA TRP A 137 5.71 4.92 1.75
C TRP A 137 6.00 3.43 1.96
N LEU A 138 7.17 2.92 1.53
CA LEU A 138 7.59 1.54 1.78
C LEU A 138 7.85 1.26 3.28
N ALA A 139 8.26 2.27 4.05
CA ALA A 139 8.50 2.14 5.49
C ALA A 139 7.21 2.07 6.33
N LEU A 140 6.09 2.57 5.81
CA LEU A 140 4.79 2.43 6.46
C LEU A 140 4.34 0.97 6.52
N ARG A 141 3.63 0.60 7.58
CA ARG A 141 2.87 -0.65 7.63
C ARG A 141 1.66 -0.58 6.69
N PRO A 142 1.18 -1.72 6.15
CA PRO A 142 -0.02 -1.75 5.32
C PRO A 142 -1.23 -1.06 5.98
N GLU A 143 -1.42 -1.27 7.29
CA GLU A 143 -2.53 -0.70 8.06
C GLU A 143 -2.46 0.84 8.11
N GLU A 144 -1.26 1.39 8.24
CA GLU A 144 -1.04 2.85 8.23
C GLU A 144 -1.39 3.43 6.86
N ARG A 145 -1.03 2.74 5.78
CA ARG A 145 -1.41 3.15 4.43
C ARG A 145 -2.93 3.06 4.23
N TRP A 146 -3.60 2.04 4.74
CA TRP A 146 -5.05 1.93 4.62
C TRP A 146 -5.79 2.99 5.45
N TRP A 147 -5.25 3.34 6.62
CA TRP A 147 -5.76 4.43 7.43
C TRP A 147 -5.61 5.78 6.73
N LEU A 148 -4.41 6.07 6.19
CA LEU A 148 -4.17 7.27 5.37
C LEU A 148 -5.11 7.34 4.16
N PHE A 149 -5.36 6.20 3.51
CA PHE A 149 -6.34 6.13 2.43
C PHE A 149 -7.72 6.55 2.92
N GLY A 150 -8.21 5.99 4.04
CA GLY A 150 -9.52 6.32 4.58
C GLY A 150 -9.69 7.82 4.85
N MET A 151 -8.73 8.41 5.58
CA MET A 151 -8.74 9.84 5.90
C MET A 151 -8.75 10.73 4.64
N THR A 152 -7.89 10.39 3.68
CA THR A 152 -7.78 11.16 2.43
C THR A 152 -9.00 10.96 1.53
N ALA A 153 -9.53 9.74 1.43
CA ALA A 153 -10.66 9.40 0.57
C ALA A 153 -11.97 10.04 1.03
N MET A 154 -12.16 10.20 2.35
CA MET A 154 -13.33 10.84 2.94
C MET A 154 -13.33 12.37 2.77
N ALA A 155 -12.16 13.00 2.77
CA ALA A 155 -12.04 14.45 2.72
C ALA A 155 -11.72 15.00 1.32
N THR A 156 -10.78 14.39 0.61
CA THR A 156 -10.19 14.86 -0.66
C THR A 156 -9.88 13.68 -1.59
N GLY A 157 -10.87 12.82 -1.75
CA GLY A 157 -10.73 11.53 -2.42
C GLY A 157 -10.96 11.53 -3.92
N GLY A 158 -11.48 12.61 -4.51
CA GLY A 158 -11.83 12.68 -5.93
C GLY A 158 -10.71 13.24 -6.80
N VAL A 159 -10.75 12.95 -8.10
CA VAL A 159 -9.74 13.42 -9.07
C VAL A 159 -9.51 14.94 -9.07
N MET A 160 -10.53 15.73 -8.71
CA MET A 160 -10.48 17.20 -8.70
C MET A 160 -9.91 17.81 -7.41
N ASP A 161 -9.59 16.99 -6.41
CA ASP A 161 -9.14 17.45 -5.10
C ASP A 161 -7.62 17.64 -5.00
N ALA A 162 -6.91 17.56 -6.12
CA ALA A 162 -5.46 17.64 -6.15
C ALA A 162 -4.95 18.94 -5.50
N GLY A 163 -3.94 18.81 -4.63
CA GLY A 163 -3.31 19.95 -3.96
C GLY A 163 -4.22 20.63 -2.93
N LYS A 164 -5.08 19.89 -2.24
CA LYS A 164 -5.89 20.39 -1.12
C LYS A 164 -5.90 19.39 0.03
N GLY A 165 -6.08 19.90 1.26
CA GLY A 165 -6.33 19.10 2.46
C GLY A 165 -5.31 17.98 2.69
N TRP A 166 -5.81 16.76 2.89
CA TRP A 166 -4.99 15.58 3.19
C TRP A 166 -3.99 15.23 2.09
N ARG A 167 -4.21 15.63 0.83
CA ARG A 167 -3.23 15.39 -0.25
C ARG A 167 -1.97 16.23 -0.10
N ILE A 168 -2.10 17.49 0.32
CA ILE A 168 -0.94 18.33 0.68
C ILE A 168 -0.23 17.71 1.90
N ALA A 169 -0.99 17.28 2.90
CA ALA A 169 -0.42 16.64 4.09
C ALA A 169 0.39 15.39 3.71
N LEU A 170 -0.12 14.53 2.81
CA LEU A 170 0.60 13.38 2.28
C LEU A 170 1.86 13.77 1.50
N GLN A 171 1.79 14.82 0.69
CA GLN A 171 2.94 15.34 -0.05
C GLN A 171 4.08 15.73 0.89
N HIS A 172 3.79 16.43 1.99
CA HIS A 172 4.80 16.79 2.99
C HIS A 172 5.23 15.58 3.83
N ALA A 173 4.29 14.79 4.34
CA ALA A 173 4.59 13.65 5.20
C ALA A 173 5.49 12.61 4.50
N LEU A 174 5.31 12.40 3.20
CA LEU A 174 6.13 11.47 2.42
C LEU A 174 7.31 12.16 1.74
N GLY A 175 7.19 13.40 1.27
CA GLY A 175 8.22 14.08 0.47
C GLY A 175 9.19 14.97 1.24
N ASP A 176 8.83 15.40 2.45
CA ASP A 176 9.58 16.40 3.22
C ASP A 176 9.90 15.85 4.60
N VAL A 177 10.96 15.04 4.66
CA VAL A 177 11.40 14.45 5.92
C VAL A 177 12.18 15.51 6.68
N ALA A 178 11.49 16.34 7.45
CA ALA A 178 12.08 16.93 8.64
C ALA A 178 12.28 15.80 9.66
N GLN A 179 13.27 14.94 9.43
CA GLN A 179 13.72 14.02 10.47
C GLN A 179 14.27 14.91 11.56
N SER A 180 13.53 15.04 12.67
CA SER A 180 14.11 15.66 13.85
C SER A 180 15.34 14.82 14.19
N ASP A 181 16.52 15.44 14.17
CA ASP A 181 17.78 14.78 14.52
C ASP A 181 17.71 14.11 15.91
N LEU A 182 16.77 14.56 16.76
CA LEU A 182 16.46 13.99 18.07
C LEU A 182 15.78 12.60 18.01
N LEU A 183 15.05 12.31 16.93
CA LEU A 183 14.30 11.06 16.72
C LEU A 183 15.00 10.12 15.73
N GLY A 184 16.19 10.51 15.23
CA GLY A 184 17.05 9.62 14.49
C GLY A 184 17.31 8.37 15.33
N THR A 185 16.84 7.21 14.85
CA THR A 185 17.25 5.93 15.42
C THR A 185 18.78 5.94 15.36
N ARG A 186 19.44 5.91 16.53
CA ARG A 186 20.90 5.81 16.65
C ARG A 186 21.36 4.69 15.72
N ALA A 187 21.79 5.05 14.51
CA ALA A 187 22.38 4.13 13.56
C ALA A 187 23.60 3.59 14.27
N ARG A 188 23.53 2.31 14.70
CA ARG A 188 24.50 1.58 15.52
C ARG A 188 25.83 2.33 15.66
N ARG A 189 25.87 3.28 16.61
CA ARG A 189 27.15 3.88 17.00
C ARG A 189 27.88 2.72 17.66
N GLY A 190 29.03 2.36 17.10
CA GLY A 190 29.89 1.31 17.62
C GLY A 190 29.95 1.42 19.13
N ARG A 191 29.78 0.27 19.78
CA ARG A 191 29.72 0.11 21.23
C ARG A 191 31.05 0.51 21.84
N ASN A 192 31.27 1.80 22.01
CA ASN A 192 32.28 2.37 22.88
C ASN A 192 31.88 3.81 23.23
N ASP A 193 30.93 3.92 24.14
CA ASP A 193 30.91 5.00 25.11
C ASP A 193 30.16 4.48 26.33
N ARG A 194 30.95 4.25 27.37
CA ARG A 194 30.47 4.24 28.75
C ARG A 194 30.18 5.69 29.14
N ASP A 195 29.43 5.83 30.22
CA ASP A 195 29.03 7.07 30.88
C ASP A 195 27.89 7.82 30.20
N ASP A 196 27.00 8.48 30.91
CA ASP A 196 26.50 8.43 32.28
C ASP A 196 25.23 9.30 32.19
N ASN A 197 24.33 9.22 33.17
CA ASN A 197 23.12 10.05 33.27
C ASN A 197 21.92 9.58 32.41
N ARG A 198 21.35 8.43 32.80
CA ARG A 198 19.93 8.14 32.52
C ARG A 198 19.06 8.92 33.50
N LEU A 199 18.53 10.07 33.07
CA LEU A 199 17.35 10.67 33.69
C LEU A 199 16.15 9.73 33.43
N SER A 200 15.88 8.83 34.37
CA SER A 200 14.66 8.03 34.37
C SER A 200 13.49 8.91 34.80
N LEU A 201 12.75 9.43 33.82
CA LEU A 201 11.39 9.92 34.06
C LEU A 201 10.50 8.69 34.19
N ASP A 202 10.37 8.21 35.41
CA ASP A 202 9.43 7.15 35.76
C ASP A 202 8.03 7.77 35.83
N LEU A 203 7.18 7.44 34.85
CA LEU A 203 5.84 8.05 34.69
C LEU A 203 4.78 7.37 35.57
N PHE A 204 5.14 6.26 36.23
CA PHE A 204 4.28 5.53 37.15
C PHE A 204 5.07 5.29 38.43
N GLY A 205 5.11 6.30 39.30
CA GLY A 205 5.68 6.14 40.62
C GLY A 205 5.00 5.00 41.36
N ASP A 206 5.80 4.13 41.98
CA ASP A 206 5.33 3.10 42.89
C ASP A 206 4.64 3.76 44.09
N ASP A 207 3.31 3.82 44.06
CA ASP A 207 2.49 4.03 45.26
C ASP A 207 2.65 2.80 46.17
N THR A 208 3.61 2.88 47.08
CA THR A 208 3.69 1.99 48.24
C THR A 208 3.56 2.82 49.51
N ALA A 209 2.33 2.86 50.04
CA ALA A 209 2.04 3.11 51.44
C ALA A 209 0.90 2.18 51.88
#